data_AF-A0A950Q4L8-F1
#
_entry.id   AF-A0A950Q4L8-F1
#
_cell.length_a   1.000
_cell.length_b   1.000
_cell.length_c   1.000
_cell.angle_alpha   90.00
_cell.angle_beta   90.00
_cell.angle_gamma   90.00
#
_symmetry.space_group_name_H-M   'P 1'
#
loop_
_entity.id
_entity.type
_entity.pdbx_description
1 polymer ?
#
loop_
_entity_poly.entity_id
_entity_poly.type
_entity_poly.pdbx_seq_one_letter_code
_entity_poly.pdbx_strand_id
1 'polypeptide(L)'
;MTEPRTTVELLRQVAAEYTDTDAFVTATGERLSFGEWDRAADGIAAGLADRGVGPGDVVCLLMPSSPEYMVCYQAIMRLGAITSGINPRLGRDEVAHILDRCEPRLTIVGDGDDRGLAWLELREAWDADAPPLPAIDANQPTLICWTGGTTGRPRGAVFDHENLKAVAAATGVLSARFDRRLSPIPFAHVGTMTRAWDEISKVITTVITPTPWDAGENLRLIERERVTVGQGVPTQWELMLRHPD
;
A
#
# COMPACT_ATOMS: atom_id res chain seq x y z
N MET A 1 -4.67 3.39 26.25
CA MET A 1 -4.75 2.36 25.19
C MET A 1 -3.40 1.67 25.12
N THR A 2 -3.37 0.36 24.91
CA THR A 2 -2.12 -0.39 24.70
C THR A 2 -1.44 0.08 23.42
N GLU A 3 -0.12 0.13 23.40
CA GLU A 3 0.64 0.51 22.21
C GLU A 3 0.44 -0.56 21.11
N PRO A 4 0.10 -0.17 19.87
CA PRO A 4 -0.11 -1.12 18.78
C PRO A 4 1.19 -1.84 18.41
N ARG A 5 1.08 -3.14 18.18
CA ARG A 5 2.16 -4.06 17.79
C ARG A 5 2.11 -4.40 16.30
N THR A 6 0.95 -4.27 15.67
CA THR A 6 0.77 -4.52 14.23
C THR A 6 0.21 -3.29 13.50
N THR A 7 0.37 -3.24 12.18
CA THR A 7 -0.25 -2.19 11.35
C THR A 7 -1.77 -2.29 11.34
N VAL A 8 -2.33 -3.48 11.61
CA VAL A 8 -3.76 -3.71 11.73
C VAL A 8 -4.31 -3.02 12.98
N GLU A 9 -3.70 -3.27 14.15
CA GLU A 9 -4.07 -2.60 15.40
C GLU A 9 -3.88 -1.08 15.31
N LEU A 10 -2.79 -0.66 14.69
CA LEU A 10 -2.48 0.76 14.48
C LEU A 10 -3.53 1.44 13.60
N LEU A 11 -3.93 0.83 12.48
CA LEU A 11 -4.96 1.38 11.60
C LEU A 11 -6.30 1.47 12.31
N ARG A 12 -6.71 0.42 13.04
CA ARG A 12 -7.94 0.42 13.83
C ARG A 12 -8.00 1.57 14.83
N GLN A 13 -6.91 1.76 15.56
CA GLN A 13 -6.79 2.84 16.54
C GLN A 13 -6.88 4.22 15.87
N VAL A 14 -6.11 4.43 14.79
CA VAL A 14 -6.08 5.73 14.10
C VAL A 14 -7.40 6.02 13.39
N ALA A 15 -8.02 5.02 12.77
CA ALA A 15 -9.30 5.16 12.10
C ALA A 15 -10.46 5.44 13.07
N ALA A 16 -10.39 4.96 14.32
CA ALA A 16 -11.37 5.29 15.34
C ALA A 16 -11.24 6.74 15.86
N GLU A 17 -10.03 7.29 15.86
CA GLU A 17 -9.75 8.65 16.37
C GLU A 17 -9.83 9.72 15.26
N TYR A 18 -9.41 9.38 14.04
CA TYR A 18 -9.28 10.27 12.87
C TYR A 18 -10.17 9.81 11.70
N THR A 19 -11.37 9.33 12.01
CA THR A 19 -12.32 8.70 11.06
C THR A 19 -12.47 9.46 9.75
N ASP A 20 -12.71 10.76 9.82
CA ASP A 20 -13.03 11.59 8.65
C ASP A 20 -11.78 12.24 8.01
N THR A 21 -10.59 11.92 8.49
CA THR A 21 -9.34 12.46 7.92
C THR A 21 -8.96 11.67 6.66
N ASP A 22 -8.61 12.37 5.59
CA ASP A 22 -8.11 11.75 4.36
C ASP A 22 -6.86 10.89 4.64
N ALA A 23 -6.93 9.59 4.35
CA ALA A 23 -5.76 8.73 4.27
C ALA A 23 -5.13 8.80 2.87
N PHE A 24 -5.95 8.86 1.82
CA PHE A 24 -5.50 8.94 0.43
C PHE A 24 -6.28 9.99 -0.36
N VAL A 25 -5.59 10.65 -1.29
CA VAL A 25 -6.19 11.55 -2.29
C VAL A 25 -5.56 11.26 -3.64
N THR A 26 -6.37 11.04 -4.68
CA THR A 26 -5.90 10.82 -6.05
C THR A 26 -5.70 12.14 -6.80
N ALA A 27 -4.93 12.11 -7.89
CA ALA A 27 -4.77 13.28 -8.76
C ALA A 27 -6.12 13.77 -9.35
N THR A 28 -7.07 12.85 -9.55
CA THR A 28 -8.44 13.12 -10.02
C THR A 28 -9.35 13.70 -8.92
N GLY A 29 -8.89 13.74 -7.67
CA GLY A 29 -9.61 14.32 -6.53
C GLY A 29 -10.48 13.34 -5.74
N GLU A 30 -10.42 12.04 -6.05
CA GLU A 30 -11.05 10.99 -5.24
C GLU A 30 -10.33 10.89 -3.90
N ARG A 31 -11.09 10.62 -2.83
CA ARG A 31 -10.58 10.58 -1.46
C ARG A 31 -11.02 9.30 -0.77
N LEU A 32 -10.16 8.79 0.09
CA LEU A 32 -10.46 7.69 1.01
C LEU A 32 -10.01 8.11 2.40
N SER A 33 -10.93 8.18 3.36
CA SER A 33 -10.61 8.51 4.75
C SER A 33 -9.98 7.34 5.50
N PHE A 34 -9.39 7.59 6.67
CA PHE A 34 -8.91 6.51 7.55
C PHE A 34 -10.04 5.58 8.00
N GLY A 35 -11.23 6.12 8.27
CA GLY A 35 -12.41 5.31 8.64
C GLY A 35 -12.92 4.45 7.48
N GLU A 36 -12.91 4.97 6.26
CA GLU A 36 -13.27 4.21 5.06
C GLU A 36 -12.22 3.15 4.74
N TRP A 37 -10.93 3.48 4.85
CA TRP A 37 -9.85 2.52 4.68
C TRP A 37 -9.98 1.34 5.66
N ASP A 38 -10.23 1.64 6.93
CA ASP A 38 -10.36 0.62 7.96
C ASP A 38 -11.56 -0.30 7.72
N ARG A 39 -12.73 0.24 7.37
CA ARG A 39 -13.92 -0.57 7.05
C ARG A 39 -13.77 -1.36 5.76
N ALA A 40 -13.27 -0.73 4.70
CA ALA A 40 -13.05 -1.41 3.43
C ALA A 40 -12.07 -2.58 3.59
N ALA A 41 -11.02 -2.43 4.41
CA ALA A 41 -10.09 -3.52 4.67
C ALA A 41 -10.74 -4.70 5.43
N ASP A 42 -11.83 -4.49 6.17
CA ASP A 42 -12.62 -5.61 6.74
C ASP A 42 -13.38 -6.37 5.68
N GLY A 43 -14.12 -5.64 4.86
CA GLY A 43 -14.94 -6.23 3.83
C GLY A 43 -14.09 -6.99 2.81
N ILE A 44 -12.97 -6.40 2.38
CA ILE A 44 -12.02 -7.09 1.50
C ILE A 44 -11.38 -8.29 2.20
N ALA A 45 -11.11 -8.24 3.51
CA ALA A 45 -10.62 -9.41 4.24
C ALA A 45 -11.66 -10.54 4.25
N ALA A 46 -12.96 -10.23 4.39
CA ALA A 46 -14.02 -11.23 4.27
C ALA A 46 -14.04 -11.88 2.88
N GLY A 47 -14.00 -11.06 1.82
CA GLY A 47 -13.97 -11.56 0.45
C GLY A 47 -12.75 -12.44 0.13
N LEU A 48 -11.60 -12.15 0.73
CA LEU A 48 -10.39 -12.99 0.63
C LEU A 48 -10.50 -14.28 1.46
N ALA A 49 -11.07 -14.22 2.67
CA ALA A 49 -11.29 -15.38 3.52
C ALA A 49 -12.25 -16.39 2.88
N ASP A 50 -13.33 -15.91 2.23
CA ASP A 50 -14.28 -16.75 1.48
C ASP A 50 -13.62 -17.47 0.30
N ARG A 51 -12.53 -16.90 -0.23
CA ARG A 51 -11.69 -17.52 -1.27
C ARG A 51 -10.57 -18.38 -0.69
N GLY A 52 -10.58 -18.58 0.63
CA GLY A 52 -9.68 -19.45 1.37
C GLY A 52 -8.27 -18.90 1.53
N VAL A 53 -8.11 -17.57 1.66
CA VAL A 53 -6.89 -16.95 2.16
C VAL A 53 -6.89 -17.02 3.69
N GLY A 54 -5.77 -17.40 4.27
CA GLY A 54 -5.59 -17.45 5.73
C GLY A 54 -4.15 -17.14 6.18
N PRO A 55 -3.87 -17.38 7.48
CA PRO A 55 -2.56 -17.07 8.07
C PRO A 55 -1.40 -17.76 7.34
N GLY A 56 -0.37 -16.99 7.00
CA GLY A 56 0.84 -17.48 6.32
C GLY A 56 0.73 -17.60 4.80
N ASP A 57 -0.46 -17.48 4.22
CA ASP A 57 -0.61 -17.44 2.76
C ASP A 57 0.04 -16.18 2.18
N VAL A 58 0.64 -16.28 0.99
CA VAL A 58 1.07 -15.11 0.23
C VAL A 58 -0.05 -14.66 -0.71
N VAL A 59 -0.39 -13.37 -0.68
CA VAL A 59 -1.29 -12.75 -1.65
C VAL A 59 -0.56 -11.64 -2.40
N CYS A 60 -0.48 -11.78 -3.71
CA CYS A 60 0.20 -10.81 -4.58
C CYS A 60 -0.74 -9.68 -4.99
N LEU A 61 -0.23 -8.45 -4.98
CA LEU A 61 -0.87 -7.24 -5.50
C LEU A 61 -0.20 -6.85 -6.82
N LEU A 62 -0.83 -7.18 -7.94
CA LEU A 62 -0.43 -6.80 -9.30
C LEU A 62 -1.44 -5.81 -9.86
N MET A 63 -1.57 -4.67 -9.17
CA MET A 63 -2.54 -3.63 -9.51
C MET A 63 -1.89 -2.24 -9.53
N PRO A 64 -2.48 -1.25 -10.22
CA PRO A 64 -1.99 0.12 -10.22
C PRO A 64 -1.90 0.72 -8.81
N SER A 65 -1.10 1.78 -8.63
CA SER A 65 -1.12 2.56 -7.39
C SER A 65 -2.47 3.25 -7.23
N SER A 66 -3.20 2.91 -6.18
CA SER A 66 -4.50 3.48 -5.88
C SER A 66 -4.84 3.31 -4.38
N PRO A 67 -5.87 3.99 -3.85
CA PRO A 67 -6.35 3.72 -2.49
C PRO A 67 -6.72 2.24 -2.28
N GLU A 68 -7.33 1.60 -3.29
CA GLU A 68 -7.74 0.20 -3.26
C GLU A 68 -6.56 -0.77 -3.08
N TYR A 69 -5.38 -0.43 -3.62
CA TYR A 69 -4.15 -1.18 -3.36
C TYR A 69 -3.87 -1.26 -1.85
N MET A 70 -3.98 -0.14 -1.14
CA MET A 70 -3.70 -0.07 0.30
C MET A 70 -4.83 -0.66 1.16
N VAL A 71 -6.06 -0.68 0.64
CA VAL A 71 -7.16 -1.46 1.22
C VAL A 71 -6.83 -2.95 1.16
N CYS A 72 -6.46 -3.47 -0.02
CA CYS A 72 -6.08 -4.87 -0.18
C CYS A 72 -4.85 -5.22 0.68
N TYR A 73 -3.85 -4.33 0.72
CA TYR A 73 -2.66 -4.47 1.56
C TYR A 73 -3.03 -4.74 3.03
N GLN A 74 -3.93 -3.93 3.61
CA GLN A 74 -4.35 -4.11 5.00
C GLN A 74 -5.30 -5.29 5.20
N ALA A 75 -6.18 -5.56 4.23
CA ALA A 75 -7.08 -6.71 4.26
C ALA A 75 -6.31 -8.04 4.31
N ILE A 76 -5.25 -8.18 3.52
CA ILE A 76 -4.37 -9.35 3.53
C ILE A 76 -3.72 -9.52 4.91
N MET A 77 -3.16 -8.44 5.46
CA MET A 77 -2.53 -8.47 6.79
C MET A 77 -3.52 -8.82 7.91
N ARG A 78 -4.78 -8.39 7.80
CA ARG A 78 -5.84 -8.74 8.76
C ARG A 78 -6.10 -10.24 8.85
N LEU A 79 -5.88 -10.98 7.77
CA LEU A 79 -5.99 -12.44 7.75
C LEU A 79 -4.72 -13.14 8.24
N GLY A 80 -3.71 -12.41 8.71
CA GLY A 80 -2.38 -12.94 9.02
C GLY A 80 -1.63 -13.44 7.78
N ALA A 81 -2.09 -13.06 6.58
CA ALA A 81 -1.46 -13.37 5.31
C ALA A 81 -0.37 -12.34 4.97
N ILE A 82 0.49 -12.71 4.03
CA ILE A 82 1.67 -11.95 3.62
C ILE A 82 1.34 -11.24 2.30
N THR A 83 1.36 -9.91 2.30
CA THR A 83 1.17 -9.13 1.07
C THR A 83 2.45 -9.02 0.26
N SER A 84 2.37 -9.14 -1.06
CA SER A 84 3.53 -8.95 -1.94
C SER A 84 3.20 -8.10 -3.16
N GLY A 85 3.85 -6.96 -3.29
CA GLY A 85 3.59 -6.02 -4.39
C GLY A 85 4.39 -6.36 -5.64
N ILE A 86 3.72 -6.43 -6.78
CA ILE A 86 4.34 -6.61 -8.08
C ILE A 86 4.00 -5.40 -8.94
N ASN A 87 5.02 -4.70 -9.42
CA ASN A 87 4.80 -3.52 -10.26
C ASN A 87 4.20 -3.96 -11.62
N PRO A 88 3.00 -3.47 -12.01
CA PRO A 88 2.35 -3.86 -13.27
C PRO A 88 3.15 -3.52 -14.53
N ARG A 89 4.16 -2.65 -14.43
CA ARG A 89 5.04 -2.26 -15.53
C ARG A 89 6.19 -3.25 -15.77
N LEU A 90 6.37 -4.26 -14.91
CA LEU A 90 7.39 -5.30 -15.12
C LEU A 90 7.06 -6.18 -16.33
N GLY A 91 8.10 -6.72 -16.97
CA GLY A 91 7.94 -7.64 -18.07
C GLY A 91 7.28 -8.96 -17.64
N ARG A 92 6.64 -9.67 -18.59
CA ARG A 92 5.98 -10.97 -18.32
C ARG A 92 6.90 -11.97 -17.62
N ASP A 93 8.15 -12.09 -18.06
CA ASP A 93 9.12 -13.04 -17.51
C ASP A 93 9.50 -12.69 -16.06
N GLU A 94 9.63 -11.41 -15.73
CA GLU A 94 9.92 -10.95 -14.37
C GLU A 94 8.75 -11.21 -13.43
N VAL A 95 7.53 -10.93 -13.89
CA VAL A 95 6.30 -11.24 -13.14
C VAL A 95 6.17 -12.74 -12.92
N ALA A 96 6.37 -13.56 -13.96
CA ALA A 96 6.32 -15.01 -13.85
C ALA A 96 7.37 -15.55 -12.87
N HIS A 97 8.62 -15.04 -12.93
CA HIS A 97 9.67 -15.40 -11.98
C HIS A 97 9.29 -15.04 -10.54
N ILE A 98 8.67 -13.88 -10.32
CA ILE A 98 8.19 -13.47 -9.00
C ILE A 98 7.11 -14.44 -8.50
N LEU A 99 6.08 -14.69 -9.31
CA LEU A 99 4.95 -15.57 -8.96
C LEU A 99 5.41 -17.01 -8.69
N ASP A 100 6.33 -17.54 -9.49
CA ASP A 100 6.96 -18.86 -9.27
C ASP A 100 7.71 -18.90 -7.94
N ARG A 101 8.32 -17.77 -7.53
CA ARG A 101 9.13 -17.71 -6.32
C ARG A 101 8.30 -17.54 -5.04
N CYS A 102 7.16 -16.85 -5.09
CA CYS A 102 6.29 -16.68 -3.92
C CYS A 102 5.14 -17.68 -3.83
N GLU A 103 4.82 -18.42 -4.90
CA GLU A 103 3.74 -19.41 -4.95
C GLU A 103 2.45 -18.87 -4.29
N PRO A 104 1.90 -17.74 -4.76
CA PRO A 104 0.86 -17.04 -4.03
C PRO A 104 -0.43 -17.85 -4.02
N ARG A 105 -1.15 -17.80 -2.89
CA ARG A 105 -2.49 -18.36 -2.75
C ARG A 105 -3.46 -17.71 -3.73
N LEU A 106 -3.33 -16.39 -3.89
CA LEU A 106 -4.06 -15.57 -4.85
C LEU A 106 -3.18 -14.41 -5.34
N THR A 107 -3.42 -13.99 -6.58
CA THR A 107 -2.92 -12.70 -7.10
C THR A 107 -4.12 -11.82 -7.38
N ILE A 108 -4.17 -10.64 -6.77
CA ILE A 108 -5.16 -9.61 -7.06
C ILE A 108 -4.59 -8.75 -8.19
N VAL A 109 -5.37 -8.57 -9.25
CA VAL A 109 -4.93 -7.86 -10.45
C VAL A 109 -5.85 -6.68 -10.75
N GLY A 110 -5.32 -5.70 -11.49
CA GLY A 110 -6.15 -4.64 -12.08
C GLY A 110 -7.14 -5.20 -13.11
N ASP A 111 -8.21 -4.46 -13.39
CA ASP A 111 -9.26 -4.94 -14.29
C ASP A 111 -8.76 -5.17 -15.72
N GLY A 112 -9.18 -6.30 -16.31
CA GLY A 112 -8.76 -6.72 -17.66
C GLY A 112 -7.45 -7.50 -17.72
N ASP A 113 -6.82 -7.76 -16.57
CA ASP A 113 -5.66 -8.65 -16.44
C ASP A 113 -6.13 -10.08 -16.12
N ASP A 114 -5.66 -11.07 -16.87
CA ASP A 114 -6.08 -12.47 -16.75
C ASP A 114 -5.16 -13.31 -15.83
N ARG A 115 -4.17 -12.67 -15.20
CA ARG A 115 -3.17 -13.34 -14.34
C ARG A 115 -3.65 -13.61 -12.92
N GLY A 116 -4.88 -13.24 -12.56
CA GLY A 116 -5.37 -13.41 -11.19
C GLY A 116 -6.84 -13.00 -11.00
N LEU A 117 -7.21 -12.81 -9.74
CA LEU A 117 -8.53 -12.33 -9.32
C LEU A 117 -8.66 -10.84 -9.66
N ALA A 118 -9.59 -10.49 -10.53
CA ALA A 118 -9.86 -9.10 -10.88
C ALA A 118 -10.32 -8.30 -9.66
N TRP A 119 -9.79 -7.09 -9.50
CA TRP A 119 -10.17 -6.19 -8.41
C TRP A 119 -11.68 -5.99 -8.31
N LEU A 120 -12.39 -5.79 -9.44
CA LEU A 120 -13.84 -5.61 -9.42
C LEU A 120 -14.62 -6.77 -8.77
N GLU A 121 -14.16 -8.01 -8.91
CA GLU A 121 -14.80 -9.17 -8.27
C GLU A 121 -14.61 -9.17 -6.75
N LEU A 122 -13.49 -8.63 -6.28
CA LEU A 122 -13.19 -8.52 -4.85
C LEU A 122 -13.88 -7.30 -4.23
N ARG A 123 -14.05 -6.22 -5.00
CA ARG A 123 -14.71 -4.98 -4.58
C ARG A 123 -16.16 -5.17 -4.14
N GLU A 124 -16.84 -6.23 -4.59
CA GLU A 124 -18.19 -6.57 -4.11
C GLU A 124 -18.26 -6.74 -2.58
N ALA A 125 -17.16 -7.12 -1.95
CA ALA A 125 -17.07 -7.28 -0.50
C ALA A 125 -16.75 -5.97 0.25
N TRP A 126 -16.60 -4.83 -0.43
CA TRP A 126 -16.09 -3.57 0.16
C TRP A 126 -16.78 -3.15 1.46
N ASP A 127 -18.11 -3.27 1.53
CA ASP A 127 -18.92 -2.88 2.69
C ASP A 127 -19.30 -4.07 3.60
N ALA A 128 -18.70 -5.25 3.39
CA ALA A 128 -18.97 -6.41 4.23
C ALA A 128 -18.36 -6.27 5.64
N ASP A 129 -18.96 -6.96 6.61
CA ASP A 129 -18.42 -7.04 7.96
C ASP A 129 -17.10 -7.82 7.99
N ALA A 130 -16.27 -7.53 9.00
CA ALA A 130 -15.03 -8.26 9.24
C ALA A 130 -15.29 -9.77 9.38
N PRO A 131 -14.48 -10.63 8.77
CA PRO A 131 -14.51 -12.05 9.10
C PRO A 131 -13.90 -12.25 10.51
N PRO A 132 -14.02 -13.45 11.10
CA PRO A 132 -13.24 -13.79 12.29
C PRO A 132 -11.73 -13.59 12.03
N LEU A 133 -11.14 -12.58 12.66
CA LEU A 133 -9.73 -12.25 12.46
C LEU A 133 -8.83 -13.14 13.36
N PRO A 134 -7.74 -13.71 12.83
CA PRO A 134 -6.77 -14.44 13.63
C PRO A 134 -6.00 -13.51 14.58
N ALA A 135 -5.36 -14.08 15.60
CA ALA A 135 -4.32 -13.37 16.32
C ALA A 135 -3.09 -13.21 15.41
N ILE A 136 -2.59 -11.98 15.29
CA ILE A 136 -1.47 -11.62 14.43
C ILE A 136 -0.24 -11.41 15.32
N ASP A 137 0.80 -12.23 15.14
CA ASP A 137 2.09 -12.00 15.79
C ASP A 137 2.85 -10.89 15.04
N ALA A 138 3.36 -9.90 15.76
CA ALA A 138 4.12 -8.79 15.16
C ALA A 138 5.44 -9.25 14.49
N ASN A 139 5.96 -10.43 14.87
CA ASN A 139 7.18 -11.01 14.32
C ASN A 139 6.94 -12.02 13.18
N GLN A 140 5.68 -12.28 12.80
CA GLN A 140 5.42 -13.10 11.64
C GLN A 140 5.64 -12.30 10.34
N PRO A 141 6.07 -12.94 9.25
CA PRO A 141 6.13 -12.29 7.94
C PRO A 141 4.79 -11.65 7.58
N THR A 142 4.85 -10.43 7.06
CA THR A 142 3.66 -9.66 6.68
C THR A 142 3.77 -9.06 5.28
N LEU A 143 5.01 -8.85 4.81
CA LEU A 143 5.29 -8.15 3.56
C LEU A 143 6.48 -8.78 2.81
N ILE A 144 6.35 -8.94 1.49
CA ILE A 144 7.46 -9.24 0.58
C ILE A 144 7.60 -8.13 -0.46
N CYS A 145 8.74 -7.45 -0.46
CA CYS A 145 9.12 -6.46 -1.46
C CYS A 145 10.12 -7.04 -2.46
N TRP A 146 9.87 -6.87 -3.76
CA TRP A 146 10.78 -7.34 -4.81
C TRP A 146 11.78 -6.26 -5.22
N THR A 147 13.05 -6.64 -5.33
CA THR A 147 14.13 -5.75 -5.75
C THR A 147 14.95 -6.38 -6.87
N GLY A 148 15.44 -5.54 -7.78
CA GLY A 148 16.37 -5.99 -8.83
C GLY A 148 17.65 -6.53 -8.20
N GLY A 149 17.92 -7.83 -8.38
CA GLY A 149 19.18 -8.43 -7.93
C GLY A 149 20.33 -8.13 -8.90
N THR A 150 21.56 -8.10 -8.39
CA THR A 150 22.79 -8.00 -9.21
C THR A 150 22.94 -9.15 -10.21
N THR A 151 22.21 -10.25 -9.99
CA THR A 151 22.12 -11.43 -10.85
C THR A 151 21.04 -11.31 -11.95
N GLY A 152 20.40 -10.15 -12.10
CA GLY A 152 19.38 -9.88 -13.12
C GLY A 152 17.98 -10.41 -12.82
N ARG A 153 17.81 -11.23 -11.78
CA ARG A 153 16.50 -11.74 -11.33
C ARG A 153 16.04 -11.08 -10.03
N PRO A 154 14.74 -10.72 -9.90
CA PRO A 154 14.21 -10.15 -8.68
C PRO A 154 14.42 -11.05 -7.44
N ARG A 155 14.74 -10.42 -6.30
CA ARG A 155 14.83 -11.07 -4.98
C ARG A 155 13.80 -10.45 -4.04
N GLY A 156 13.11 -11.30 -3.28
CA GLY A 156 12.11 -10.89 -2.29
C GLY A 156 12.77 -10.59 -0.94
N ALA A 157 12.63 -9.35 -0.47
CA ALA A 157 12.95 -8.97 0.89
C ALA A 157 11.69 -9.13 1.76
N VAL A 158 11.80 -9.94 2.82
CA VAL A 158 10.68 -10.25 3.73
C VAL A 158 10.74 -9.31 4.93
N PHE A 159 9.59 -8.78 5.33
CA PHE A 159 9.42 -7.89 6.47
C PHE A 159 8.33 -8.43 7.41
N ASP A 160 8.52 -8.23 8.70
CA ASP A 160 7.48 -8.36 9.73
C ASP A 160 6.95 -6.97 10.17
N HIS A 161 6.00 -6.91 11.11
CA HIS A 161 5.45 -5.64 11.58
C HIS A 161 6.46 -4.82 12.38
N GLU A 162 7.35 -5.47 13.13
CA GLU A 162 8.43 -4.79 13.87
C GLU A 162 9.43 -4.12 12.92
N ASN A 163 9.70 -4.71 11.75
CA ASN A 163 10.51 -4.08 10.70
C ASN A 163 9.82 -2.82 10.16
N LEU A 164 8.50 -2.86 9.93
CA LEU A 164 7.74 -1.68 9.49
C LEU A 164 7.78 -0.56 10.54
N LYS A 165 7.62 -0.92 11.81
CA LYS A 165 7.75 0.00 12.94
C LYS A 165 9.15 0.61 13.03
N ALA A 166 10.20 -0.20 12.85
CA ALA A 166 11.58 0.26 12.85
C ALA A 166 11.87 1.22 11.68
N VAL A 167 11.33 0.93 10.49
CA VAL A 167 11.42 1.85 9.33
C VAL A 167 10.79 3.20 9.67
N ALA A 168 9.59 3.21 10.29
CA ALA A 168 8.92 4.45 10.69
C ALA A 168 9.73 5.28 11.69
N ALA A 169 10.37 4.63 12.67
CA ALA A 169 11.26 5.31 13.62
C ALA A 169 12.47 5.94 12.92
N ALA A 170 13.09 5.23 11.97
CA ALA A 170 14.22 5.73 11.20
C ALA A 170 13.85 6.91 10.29
N THR A 171 12.62 6.94 9.78
CA THR A 171 12.12 8.02 8.90
C THR A 171 11.51 9.20 9.68
N GLY A 172 11.49 9.12 11.01
CA GLY A 172 10.95 10.12 11.94
C GLY A 172 11.35 11.57 11.65
N VAL A 173 12.59 11.77 11.20
CA VAL A 173 13.14 13.11 10.89
C VAL A 173 12.62 13.72 9.58
N LEU A 174 11.96 12.93 8.72
CA LEU A 174 11.54 13.33 7.38
C LEU A 174 10.02 13.58 7.27
N SER A 175 9.23 13.30 8.31
CA SER A 175 7.76 13.50 8.25
C SER A 175 7.20 13.85 9.61
N ALA A 176 6.26 14.78 9.61
CA ALA A 176 5.49 15.25 10.75
C ALA A 176 4.08 14.65 10.76
N ARG A 177 3.39 14.83 11.89
CA ARG A 177 1.99 14.43 12.04
C ARG A 177 1.10 15.29 11.15
N PHE A 178 0.11 14.68 10.50
CA PHE A 178 -0.81 15.30 9.55
C PHE A 178 -0.15 15.86 8.29
N ASP A 179 1.04 15.36 7.95
CA ASP A 179 1.65 15.68 6.67
C ASP A 179 0.77 15.24 5.50
N ARG A 180 0.83 15.98 4.40
CA ARG A 180 0.28 15.59 3.12
C ARG A 180 1.44 15.22 2.22
N ARG A 181 1.62 13.92 1.99
CA ARG A 181 2.78 13.34 1.30
C ARG A 181 2.50 13.14 -0.17
N LEU A 182 3.25 13.80 -1.04
CA LEU A 182 3.26 13.44 -2.47
C LEU A 182 3.93 12.07 -2.67
N SER A 183 3.23 11.14 -3.33
CA SER A 183 3.70 9.78 -3.59
C SER A 183 3.77 9.47 -5.10
N PRO A 184 4.90 9.81 -5.77
CA PRO A 184 5.08 9.64 -7.20
C PRO A 184 5.69 8.29 -7.59
N ILE A 185 5.84 7.37 -6.63
CA ILE A 185 6.44 6.06 -6.82
C ILE A 185 5.35 4.98 -6.87
N PRO A 186 5.56 3.88 -7.63
CA PRO A 186 4.62 2.75 -7.63
C PRO A 186 4.44 2.17 -6.22
N PHE A 187 3.21 1.81 -5.83
CA PHE A 187 2.94 1.30 -4.49
C PHE A 187 3.59 -0.06 -4.20
N ALA A 188 3.88 -0.85 -5.24
CA ALA A 188 4.66 -2.09 -5.16
C ALA A 188 6.15 -1.86 -4.84
N HIS A 189 6.63 -0.61 -4.83
CA HIS A 189 8.00 -0.30 -4.45
C HIS A 189 8.17 -0.32 -2.93
N VAL A 190 9.35 -0.74 -2.46
CA VAL A 190 9.71 -0.75 -1.03
C VAL A 190 9.45 0.60 -0.35
N GLY A 191 9.65 1.69 -1.09
CA GLY A 191 9.42 3.06 -0.62
C GLY A 191 7.97 3.39 -0.25
N THR A 192 6.99 2.58 -0.63
CA THR A 192 5.59 2.71 -0.20
C THR A 192 5.19 1.52 0.68
N MET A 193 5.46 0.28 0.23
CA MET A 193 5.05 -0.91 0.98
C MET A 193 5.58 -0.91 2.41
N THR A 194 6.80 -0.42 2.66
CA THR A 194 7.36 -0.39 4.02
C THR A 194 6.99 0.86 4.82
N ARG A 195 6.13 1.75 4.30
CA ARG A 195 5.77 3.04 4.93
C ARG A 195 4.43 3.07 5.63
N ALA A 196 3.62 2.01 5.51
CA ALA A 196 2.30 1.94 6.13
C ALA A 196 2.31 2.33 7.62
N TRP A 197 3.30 1.86 8.40
CA TRP A 197 3.39 2.22 9.82
C TRP A 197 3.60 3.72 10.05
N ASP A 198 4.54 4.33 9.33
CA ASP A 198 4.85 5.76 9.40
C ASP A 198 3.64 6.61 8.97
N GLU A 199 2.98 6.21 7.90
CA GLU A 199 1.81 6.92 7.35
C GLU A 199 0.62 6.88 8.31
N ILE A 200 0.33 5.72 8.89
CA ILE A 200 -0.79 5.57 9.80
C ILE A 200 -0.48 6.25 11.15
N SER A 201 0.69 5.98 11.75
CA SER A 201 1.03 6.52 13.08
C SER A 201 1.09 8.05 13.13
N LYS A 202 1.43 8.69 12.01
CA LYS A 202 1.45 10.15 11.87
C LYS A 202 0.18 10.72 11.24
N VAL A 203 -0.81 9.89 10.90
CA VAL A 203 -2.05 10.32 10.25
C VAL A 203 -1.76 11.12 8.97
N ILE A 204 -0.84 10.60 8.15
CA ILE A 204 -0.39 11.24 6.91
C ILE A 204 -1.43 10.99 5.82
N THR A 205 -1.80 12.04 5.10
CA THR A 205 -2.55 11.90 3.85
C THR A 205 -1.59 11.62 2.70
N THR A 206 -1.74 10.49 2.03
CA THR A 206 -0.97 10.15 0.83
C THR A 206 -1.64 10.73 -0.42
N VAL A 207 -0.96 11.67 -1.08
CA VAL A 207 -1.39 12.31 -2.32
C VAL A 207 -0.77 11.56 -3.50
N ILE A 208 -1.61 10.80 -4.21
CA ILE A 208 -1.23 9.89 -5.29
C ILE A 208 -1.14 10.68 -6.60
N THR A 209 0.02 10.58 -7.26
CA THR A 209 0.30 11.33 -8.49
C THR A 209 -0.40 10.73 -9.71
N PRO A 210 -0.65 11.51 -10.76
CA PRO A 210 -1.23 10.98 -11.99
C PRO A 210 -0.35 9.88 -12.61
N THR A 211 -0.99 8.94 -13.29
CA THR A 211 -0.34 7.97 -14.18
C THR A 211 -0.93 8.14 -15.58
N PRO A 212 -0.15 8.49 -16.61
CA PRO A 212 1.31 8.73 -16.59
C PRO A 212 1.69 9.95 -15.74
N TRP A 213 2.94 9.94 -15.23
CA TRP A 213 3.47 11.01 -14.41
C TRP A 213 3.79 12.24 -15.28
N ASP A 214 3.41 13.43 -14.82
CA ASP A 214 3.66 14.72 -15.50
C ASP A 214 4.14 15.78 -14.49
N ALA A 215 5.17 16.55 -14.85
CA ALA A 215 5.78 17.52 -13.92
C ALA A 215 4.82 18.66 -13.56
N GLY A 216 4.16 19.27 -14.56
CA GLY A 216 3.25 20.39 -14.35
C GLY A 216 2.02 20.01 -13.55
N GLU A 217 1.45 18.83 -13.82
CA GLU A 217 0.31 18.32 -13.04
C GLU A 217 0.68 18.00 -11.60
N ASN A 218 1.90 17.52 -11.34
CA ASN A 218 2.38 17.31 -9.98
C ASN A 218 2.61 18.64 -9.24
N LEU A 219 3.10 19.69 -9.91
CA LEU A 219 3.21 21.03 -9.31
C LEU A 219 1.83 21.59 -8.93
N ARG A 220 0.84 21.48 -9.83
CA ARG A 220 -0.55 21.85 -9.54
C ARG A 220 -1.16 21.01 -8.41
N LEU A 221 -0.83 19.72 -8.35
CA LEU A 221 -1.29 18.82 -7.28
C LEU A 221 -0.68 19.20 -5.93
N ILE A 222 0.62 19.56 -5.90
CA ILE A 222 1.30 20.07 -4.70
C ILE A 222 0.60 21.30 -4.15
N GLU A 223 0.27 22.27 -5.02
CA GLU A 223 -0.44 23.48 -4.63
C GLU A 223 -1.87 23.17 -4.15
N ARG A 224 -2.65 22.46 -4.98
CA ARG A 224 -4.06 22.13 -4.73
C ARG A 224 -4.25 21.37 -3.42
N GLU A 225 -3.44 20.34 -3.21
CA GLU A 225 -3.53 19.49 -2.02
C GLU A 225 -2.62 19.97 -0.90
N ARG A 226 -1.97 21.14 -1.03
CA ARG A 226 -1.11 21.72 0.02
C ARG A 226 -0.10 20.71 0.57
N VAL A 227 0.58 20.01 -0.32
CA VAL A 227 1.58 18.98 0.02
C VAL A 227 2.64 19.60 0.93
N THR A 228 2.93 18.94 2.05
CA THR A 228 3.90 19.40 3.05
C THR A 228 5.22 18.62 3.00
N VAL A 229 5.19 17.40 2.45
CA VAL A 229 6.36 16.55 2.30
C VAL A 229 6.29 15.78 0.98
N GLY A 230 7.43 15.62 0.32
CA GLY A 230 7.52 14.91 -0.95
C GLY A 230 8.39 13.68 -0.85
N GLN A 231 7.92 12.55 -1.40
CA GLN A 231 8.79 11.44 -1.79
C GLN A 231 9.00 11.48 -3.30
N GLY A 232 10.11 10.94 -3.80
CA GLY A 232 10.37 10.87 -5.23
C GLY A 232 11.81 10.54 -5.54
N VAL A 233 12.10 10.22 -6.81
CA VAL A 233 13.47 10.04 -7.29
C VAL A 233 14.08 11.37 -7.73
N PRO A 234 15.42 11.55 -7.68
CA PRO A 234 16.08 12.80 -8.05
C PRO A 234 15.63 13.37 -9.40
N THR A 235 15.42 12.52 -10.41
CA THR A 235 14.96 12.92 -11.74
C THR A 235 13.58 13.57 -11.73
N GLN A 236 12.64 13.12 -10.90
CA GLN A 236 11.30 13.73 -10.81
C GLN A 236 11.40 15.15 -10.26
N TRP A 237 12.22 15.35 -9.23
CA TRP A 237 12.48 16.68 -8.65
C TRP A 237 13.17 17.61 -9.64
N GLU A 238 14.16 17.10 -10.38
CA GLU A 238 14.84 17.87 -11.42
C GLU A 238 13.88 18.32 -12.53
N LEU A 239 12.99 17.44 -12.99
CA LEU A 239 12.00 17.77 -14.00
C LEU A 239 11.00 18.83 -13.53
N MET A 240 10.55 18.75 -12.27
CA MET A 240 9.70 19.79 -11.69
C MET A 240 10.43 21.12 -11.52
N LEU A 241 11.69 21.11 -11.07
CA LEU A 241 12.50 22.34 -10.92
C LEU A 241 12.81 23.04 -12.25
N ARG A 242 12.83 22.28 -13.35
CA ARG A 242 13.05 22.80 -14.71
C ARG A 242 11.73 23.08 -15.45
N HIS A 243 10.59 22.82 -14.83
CA HIS A 243 9.30 23.07 -15.44
C HIS A 243 9.12 24.59 -15.66
N PRO A 244 8.55 25.05 -16.79
CA PRO A 244 8.47 26.47 -17.12
C PRO A 244 7.46 27.25 -16.26
N ASP A 245 6.46 26.56 -15.70
CA ASP A 245 5.50 27.08 -14.72
C ASP A 245 6.02 26.87 -13.30
#